data_AF-A0AA97E9J2-F1
#
_entry.id   AF-A0AA97E9J2-F1
#
_cell.length_a   1.000
_cell.length_b   1.000
_cell.length_c   1.000
_cell.angle_alpha   90.00
_cell.angle_beta   90.00
_cell.angle_gamma   90.00
#
_symmetry.space_group_name_H-M   'P 1'
#
loop_
_entity.id
_entity.type
_entity.pdbx_description
1 polymer ?
#
loop_
_entity_poly.entity_id
_entity_poly.type
_entity_poly.pdbx_seq_one_letter_code
_entity_poly.pdbx_strand_id
1 'polypeptide(L)'
;GSPDYAAYSTSANTQAALQTAYDRGDWQPYTPPEPEPAAPEPDPKGFKIAFMADPAFLEWQEDIPPIRREDLKLAAIADNWPLVQALYDHLKAVILMPEGAAEQWQALADAHAIPLVF
;
A
#
# COMPACT_ATOMS: atom_id res chain seq x y z
N GLY A 1 -28.06 -31.15 13.78
CA GLY A 1 -26.99 -30.31 14.34
C GLY A 1 -27.60 -28.96 14.61
N SER A 2 -27.55 -28.49 15.85
CA SER A 2 -28.17 -27.22 16.24
C SER A 2 -27.39 -26.04 15.63
N PRO A 3 -28.07 -24.99 15.12
CA PRO A 3 -27.38 -23.79 14.66
C PRO A 3 -26.70 -23.08 15.83
N ASP A 4 -25.54 -22.49 15.57
CA ASP A 4 -24.83 -21.65 16.54
C ASP A 4 -25.50 -20.26 16.61
N TYR A 5 -26.39 -20.12 17.59
CA TYR A 5 -27.14 -18.89 17.85
C TYR A 5 -26.28 -17.78 18.51
N ALA A 6 -25.01 -18.04 18.85
CA ALA A 6 -24.15 -17.06 19.50
C ALA A 6 -23.65 -15.95 18.55
N ALA A 7 -23.73 -16.16 17.23
CA ALA A 7 -23.42 -15.13 16.24
C ALA A 7 -24.50 -14.03 16.11
N TYR A 8 -25.65 -14.18 16.77
CA TYR A 8 -26.82 -13.27 16.64
C TYR A 8 -27.10 -12.40 17.88
N SER A 9 -26.11 -12.20 18.73
CA SER A 9 -26.17 -11.33 19.90
C SER A 9 -25.31 -10.09 19.59
N THR A 10 -25.84 -8.92 19.22
CA THR A 10 -26.63 -8.07 20.12
C THR A 10 -27.22 -6.87 19.35
N SER A 11 -28.51 -6.89 19.07
CA SER A 11 -29.32 -5.67 19.05
C SER A 11 -30.80 -6.08 18.99
N ALA A 12 -31.58 -5.71 20.00
CA ALA A 12 -33.02 -5.98 20.04
C ALA A 12 -33.77 -5.37 18.83
N ASN A 13 -33.18 -4.34 18.19
CA ASN A 13 -33.68 -3.76 16.94
C ASN A 13 -33.51 -4.70 15.74
N THR A 14 -32.51 -5.58 15.72
CA THR A 14 -32.23 -6.45 14.57
C THR A 14 -33.18 -7.65 14.55
N GLN A 15 -33.44 -8.30 15.68
CA GLN A 15 -34.36 -9.44 15.73
C GLN A 15 -35.83 -9.03 15.47
N ALA A 16 -36.31 -7.95 16.07
CA ALA A 16 -37.68 -7.48 15.86
C ALA A 16 -37.92 -7.01 14.42
N ALA A 17 -36.93 -6.36 13.80
CA ALA A 17 -37.00 -5.95 12.40
C ALA A 17 -36.97 -7.16 11.44
N LEU A 18 -36.14 -8.18 11.73
CA LEU A 18 -36.08 -9.42 10.94
C LEU A 18 -37.38 -10.23 11.05
N GLN A 19 -37.96 -10.35 12.25
CA GLN A 19 -39.24 -11.04 12.46
C GLN A 19 -40.39 -10.29 11.75
N THR A 20 -40.41 -8.95 11.84
CA THR A 20 -41.41 -8.14 11.14
C THR A 20 -41.29 -8.25 9.62
N ALA A 21 -40.08 -8.32 9.07
CA ALA A 21 -39.85 -8.52 7.63
C ALA A 21 -40.26 -9.93 7.18
N TYR A 22 -40.02 -10.95 8.01
CA TYR A 22 -40.47 -12.32 7.78
C TYR A 22 -42.01 -12.43 7.78
N ASP A 23 -42.67 -11.86 8.79
CA ASP A 23 -44.13 -11.88 8.94
C ASP A 23 -44.86 -11.11 7.82
N ARG A 24 -44.18 -10.15 7.18
CA ARG A 24 -44.70 -9.38 6.02
C ARG A 24 -44.46 -10.06 4.67
N GLY A 25 -43.68 -11.15 4.62
CA GLY A 25 -43.29 -11.83 3.37
C GLY A 25 -42.22 -11.09 2.56
N ASP A 26 -41.62 -10.03 3.12
CA ASP A 26 -40.60 -9.18 2.48
C ASP A 26 -39.17 -9.62 2.83
N TRP A 27 -38.98 -10.86 3.29
CA TRP A 27 -37.67 -11.36 3.68
C TRP A 27 -36.78 -11.59 2.46
N GLN A 28 -35.78 -10.73 2.28
CA GLN A 28 -34.70 -10.97 1.34
C GLN A 28 -33.53 -11.64 2.06
N PRO A 29 -32.92 -12.70 1.50
CA PRO A 29 -31.70 -13.27 2.04
C PRO A 29 -30.61 -12.19 2.07
N TYR A 30 -30.02 -11.96 3.24
CA TYR A 30 -28.83 -11.12 3.32
C TYR A 30 -27.73 -11.77 2.48
N THR A 31 -27.32 -11.08 1.41
CA THR A 31 -26.10 -11.43 0.68
C THR A 31 -25.00 -10.58 1.28
N PRO A 32 -24.00 -11.16 1.95
CA PRO A 32 -22.85 -10.40 2.42
C PRO A 32 -22.23 -9.66 1.25
N PRO A 33 -21.79 -8.41 1.40
CA PRO A 33 -21.00 -7.75 0.38
C PRO A 33 -19.80 -8.65 0.06
N GLU A 34 -19.52 -8.83 -1.23
CA GLU A 34 -18.33 -9.57 -1.66
C GLU A 34 -17.10 -8.92 -0.98
N PRO A 35 -16.19 -9.72 -0.41
CA PRO A 35 -14.97 -9.17 0.15
C PRO A 35 -14.26 -8.42 -0.98
N GLU A 36 -13.98 -7.13 -0.74
CA GLU A 36 -13.19 -6.34 -1.68
C GLU A 36 -11.89 -7.10 -1.96
N PRO A 37 -11.42 -7.13 -3.22
CA PRO A 37 -10.15 -7.77 -3.55
C PRO A 37 -9.07 -7.18 -2.63
N ALA A 38 -8.41 -8.06 -1.87
CA ALA A 38 -7.34 -7.64 -0.97
C ALA A 38 -6.32 -6.84 -1.77
N ALA A 39 -5.99 -5.64 -1.29
CA ALA A 39 -4.95 -4.84 -1.90
C ALA A 39 -3.64 -5.65 -1.93
N PRO A 40 -2.87 -5.59 -3.03
CA PRO A 40 -1.59 -6.28 -3.11
C PRO A 40 -0.70 -5.85 -1.93
N GLU A 41 -0.13 -6.83 -1.22
CA GLU A 41 0.77 -6.55 -0.10
C GLU A 41 2.05 -5.88 -0.61
N PRO A 42 2.56 -4.84 0.06
CA PRO A 42 3.82 -4.21 -0.32
C PRO A 42 4.98 -5.22 -0.31
N ASP A 43 5.86 -5.16 -1.31
CA ASP A 43 7.13 -5.90 -1.35
C ASP A 43 8.36 -4.95 -1.31
N PRO A 44 8.71 -4.44 -0.11
CA PRO A 44 9.87 -3.56 0.06
C PRO A 44 11.18 -4.20 -0.36
N LYS A 45 11.31 -5.53 -0.19
CA LYS A 45 12.56 -6.24 -0.45
C LYS A 45 12.80 -6.37 -1.95
N GLY A 46 11.77 -6.78 -2.71
CA GLY A 46 11.81 -6.83 -4.17
C GLY A 46 12.10 -5.44 -4.75
N PHE A 47 11.38 -4.43 -4.27
CA PHE A 47 11.60 -3.04 -4.70
C PHE A 47 13.03 -2.58 -4.46
N LYS A 48 13.57 -2.74 -3.25
CA LYS A 48 14.95 -2.35 -2.91
C LYS A 48 15.97 -3.03 -3.82
N ILE A 49 15.81 -4.32 -4.11
CA ILE A 49 16.73 -5.06 -4.99
C ILE A 49 16.66 -4.51 -6.42
N ALA A 50 15.44 -4.35 -6.97
CA ALA A 50 15.25 -3.86 -8.34
C ALA A 50 15.74 -2.41 -8.50
N PHE A 51 15.39 -1.53 -7.55
CA PHE A 51 15.76 -0.12 -7.57
C PHE A 51 17.28 0.08 -7.39
N MET A 52 17.93 -0.65 -6.48
CA MET A 52 19.39 -0.54 -6.30
C MET A 52 20.20 -1.17 -7.44
N ALA A 53 19.58 -2.01 -8.27
CA ALA A 53 20.19 -2.57 -9.48
C ALA A 53 19.92 -1.72 -10.73
N ASP A 54 19.08 -0.69 -10.63
CA ASP A 54 18.72 0.15 -11.77
C ASP A 54 19.89 1.04 -12.22
N PRO A 55 20.30 0.98 -13.51
CA PRO A 55 21.43 1.78 -14.00
C PRO A 55 21.24 3.30 -13.84
N ALA A 56 20.03 3.82 -14.04
CA ALA A 56 19.78 5.25 -13.89
C ALA A 56 19.92 5.69 -12.42
N PHE A 57 19.48 4.85 -11.48
CA PHE A 57 19.71 5.09 -10.05
C PHE A 57 21.21 4.99 -9.70
N LEU A 58 21.93 4.03 -10.29
CA LEU A 58 23.37 3.89 -10.07
C LEU A 58 24.16 5.10 -10.54
N GLU A 59 23.81 5.68 -11.69
CA GLU A 59 24.40 6.93 -12.20
C GLU A 59 24.01 8.11 -11.30
N TRP A 60 22.70 8.31 -11.05
CA TRP A 60 22.21 9.43 -10.26
C TRP A 60 22.76 9.45 -8.84
N GLN A 61 22.95 8.28 -8.21
CA GLN A 61 23.48 8.23 -6.85
C GLN A 61 24.92 8.75 -6.77
N GLU A 62 25.73 8.71 -7.82
CA GLU A 62 27.11 9.18 -7.79
C GLU A 62 27.20 10.67 -7.47
N ASP A 63 26.24 11.45 -7.97
CA ASP A 63 26.10 12.89 -7.71
C ASP A 63 25.49 13.21 -6.33
N ILE A 64 24.92 12.21 -5.64
CA ILE A 64 24.37 12.40 -4.29
C ILE A 64 25.51 12.50 -3.27
N PRO A 65 25.54 13.54 -2.41
CA PRO A 65 26.49 13.65 -1.31
C PRO A 65 26.47 12.40 -0.41
N PRO A 66 27.65 11.86 0.02
CA PRO A 66 27.72 10.59 0.74
C PRO A 66 26.79 10.48 1.95
N ILE A 67 26.71 11.54 2.76
CA ILE A 67 25.83 11.59 3.95
C ILE A 67 24.36 11.42 3.56
N ARG A 68 23.91 12.10 2.50
CA ARG A 68 22.51 12.01 2.03
C ARG A 68 22.19 10.67 1.40
N ARG A 69 23.17 10.08 0.72
CA ARG A 69 23.06 8.72 0.17
C ARG A 69 22.88 7.70 1.29
N GLU A 70 23.58 7.87 2.40
CA GLU A 70 23.47 7.02 3.58
C GLU A 70 22.12 7.22 4.30
N ASP A 71 21.69 8.47 4.50
CA ASP A 71 20.35 8.80 5.04
C ASP A 71 19.24 8.09 4.24
N LEU A 72 19.29 8.17 2.90
CA LEU A 72 18.30 7.55 2.01
C LEU A 72 18.30 6.02 2.15
N LYS A 73 19.48 5.40 2.20
CA LYS A 73 19.61 3.95 2.39
C LYS A 73 19.08 3.50 3.74
N LEU A 74 19.41 4.21 4.83
CA LEU A 74 18.93 3.88 6.16
C LEU A 74 17.41 4.03 6.28
N ALA A 75 16.83 5.09 5.68
CA ALA A 75 15.39 5.28 5.63
C ALA A 75 14.68 4.14 4.86
N ALA A 76 15.24 3.71 3.73
CA ALA A 76 14.70 2.61 2.93
C ALA A 76 14.86 1.24 3.62
N ILE A 77 15.95 1.02 4.37
CA ILE A 77 16.13 -0.21 5.17
C ILE A 77 15.11 -0.28 6.30
N ALA A 78 14.80 0.85 6.93
CA ALA A 78 13.79 0.97 7.98
C ALA A 78 12.34 0.99 7.47
N ASP A 79 12.13 0.85 6.16
CA ASP A 79 10.83 0.93 5.48
C ASP A 79 10.04 2.22 5.83
N ASN A 80 10.78 3.32 6.08
CA ASN A 80 10.21 4.62 6.43
C ASN A 80 9.91 5.44 5.17
N TRP A 81 8.84 5.07 4.46
CA TRP A 81 8.47 5.67 3.17
C TRP A 81 8.28 7.19 3.21
N PRO A 82 7.64 7.79 4.23
CA PRO A 82 7.55 9.24 4.32
C PRO A 82 8.92 9.94 4.35
N LEU A 83 9.90 9.35 5.04
CA LEU A 83 11.26 9.89 5.08
C LEU A 83 11.98 9.67 3.74
N VAL A 84 11.81 8.51 3.10
CA VAL A 84 12.37 8.23 1.77
C VAL A 84 11.84 9.25 0.75
N GLN A 85 10.52 9.51 0.75
CA GLN A 85 9.88 10.51 -0.11
C GLN A 85 10.48 11.90 0.11
N ALA A 86 10.57 12.36 1.37
CA ALA A 86 11.11 13.67 1.69
C ALA A 86 12.58 13.83 1.27
N LEU A 87 13.41 12.80 1.48
CA LEU A 87 14.81 12.81 1.06
C LEU A 87 14.93 12.82 -0.46
N TYR A 88 14.13 12.01 -1.16
CA TYR A 88 14.10 11.97 -2.61
C TYR A 88 13.67 13.31 -3.21
N ASP A 89 12.57 13.91 -2.74
CA ASP A 89 12.08 15.21 -3.21
C ASP A 89 13.10 16.34 -2.99
N HIS A 90 13.83 16.29 -1.88
CA HIS A 90 14.92 17.22 -1.65
C HIS A 90 16.07 17.02 -2.64
N LEU A 91 16.48 15.76 -2.87
CA LEU A 91 17.60 15.42 -3.75
C LEU A 91 17.30 15.73 -5.23
N LYS A 92 16.10 15.38 -5.72
CA LYS A 92 15.71 15.65 -7.12
C LYS A 92 15.61 17.13 -7.45
N ALA A 93 15.40 17.98 -6.44
CA ALA A 93 15.38 19.43 -6.61
C ALA A 93 16.79 20.04 -6.78
N VAL A 94 17.85 19.32 -6.41
CA VAL A 94 19.24 19.84 -6.42
C VAL A 94 20.19 19.02 -7.29
N ILE A 95 19.84 17.78 -7.64
CA ILE A 95 20.62 16.90 -8.50
C ILE A 95 19.77 16.55 -9.72
N LEU A 96 20.32 16.79 -10.91
CA LEU A 96 19.66 16.48 -12.17
C LEU A 96 19.46 14.97 -12.29
N MET A 97 18.23 14.54 -12.56
CA MET A 97 17.94 13.12 -12.80
C MET A 97 18.18 12.76 -14.27
N PRO A 98 18.59 11.51 -14.55
CA PRO A 98 18.60 10.99 -15.92
C PRO A 98 17.20 11.05 -16.55
N GLU A 99 17.15 11.23 -17.86
CA GLU A 99 15.90 11.29 -18.62
C GLU A 99 15.12 9.97 -18.49
N GLY A 100 13.82 10.05 -18.21
CA GLY A 100 12.94 8.87 -18.05
C GLY A 100 13.09 8.11 -16.72
N ALA A 101 14.05 8.47 -15.86
CA ALA A 101 14.30 7.76 -14.61
C ALA A 101 13.09 7.78 -13.66
N ALA A 102 12.42 8.93 -13.51
CA ALA A 102 11.24 9.05 -12.64
C ALA A 102 10.10 8.11 -13.07
N GLU A 103 9.80 8.03 -14.37
CA GLU A 103 8.75 7.14 -14.89
C GLU A 103 9.10 5.66 -14.67
N GLN A 104 10.37 5.29 -14.90
CA GLN A 104 10.85 3.94 -14.67
C GLN A 104 10.78 3.55 -13.18
N TRP A 105 11.16 4.47 -12.28
CA TRP A 105 11.13 4.25 -10.85
C TRP A 105 9.70 4.21 -10.30
N GLN A 106 8.80 5.02 -10.86
CA GLN A 106 7.37 4.95 -10.53
C GLN A 106 6.80 3.58 -10.92
N ALA A 107 7.11 3.07 -12.11
CA ALA A 107 6.68 1.74 -12.53
C ALA A 107 7.21 0.64 -11.60
N LEU A 108 8.44 0.76 -11.09
CA LEU A 108 8.99 -0.15 -10.08
C LEU A 108 8.24 -0.05 -8.75
N ALA A 109 7.93 1.15 -8.27
CA ALA A 109 7.19 1.35 -7.03
C ALA A 109 5.77 0.75 -7.12
N ASP A 110 5.06 1.01 -8.23
CA ASP A 110 3.72 0.51 -8.48
C ASP A 110 3.71 -1.02 -8.56
N ALA A 111 4.68 -1.63 -9.26
CA ALA A 111 4.79 -3.09 -9.40
C ALA A 111 5.01 -3.81 -8.05
N HIS A 112 5.53 -3.10 -7.04
CA HIS A 112 5.80 -3.63 -5.70
C HIS A 112 4.88 -3.05 -4.62
N ALA A 113 3.83 -2.33 -5.02
CA ALA A 113 2.87 -1.65 -4.13
C ALA A 113 3.56 -0.75 -3.07
N ILE A 114 4.65 -0.08 -3.45
CA ILE A 114 5.39 0.84 -2.58
C ILE A 114 4.77 2.24 -2.68
N PRO A 115 4.41 2.88 -1.55
CA PRO A 115 3.73 4.18 -1.54
C PRO A 115 4.73 5.33 -1.72
N LEU A 116 5.50 5.31 -2.81
CA LEU A 116 6.42 6.38 -3.22
C LEU A 116 5.97 7.00 -4.53
N VAL A 117 6.27 8.29 -4.68
CA VAL A 117 5.99 9.07 -5.89
C VAL A 117 7.30 9.67 -6.39
N PHE A 118 7.72 9.25 -7.58
CA PHE A 118 8.98 9.68 -8.20
C PHE A 118 8.77 10.89 -9.12
#